data_AF-A0A2G8TEA0-F1
#
_entry.id   AF-A0A2G8TEA0-F1
#
_cell.length_a   1.000
_cell.length_b   1.000
_cell.length_c   1.000
_cell.angle_alpha   90.00
_cell.angle_beta   90.00
_cell.angle_gamma   90.00
#
_symmetry.space_group_name_H-M   'P 1'
#
loop_
_entity.id
_entity.type
_entity.pdbx_description
1 polymer ?
#
loop_
_entity_poly.entity_id
_entity_poly.type
_entity_poly.pdbx_seq_one_letter_code
_entity_poly.pdbx_strand_id
1 'polypeptide(L)'
;MTQSFLQTFILLLLVTDPFGNVPIFVTALAPVERARRPRIVLRECAIAFVVLLVFMFFGRHLLTALQLSEVSLRIGGSVILLLIAIRMVFPHPDGVLGKTDGGEPFIVPLAIPALAGPSALATVLLLSHETRGEVMLNVAALAAVAVVWLVVFLGAERLQKALGPQVMTAFERLMGLILTAMAVEMLLGGVRAFVKTL
;
A
#
# COMPACT_ATOMS: atom_id res chain seq x y z
N MET A 1 -12.11 12.68 -21.13
CA MET A 1 -11.09 12.20 -22.10
C MET A 1 -10.94 10.73 -21.78
N THR A 2 -11.35 9.83 -22.67
CA THR A 2 -11.38 8.38 -22.37
C THR A 2 -10.01 7.92 -21.89
N GLN A 3 -9.88 7.64 -20.60
CA GLN A 3 -8.67 7.05 -20.04
C GLN A 3 -8.56 5.66 -20.65
N SER A 4 -7.55 5.46 -21.50
CA SER A 4 -7.26 4.12 -22.01
C SER A 4 -6.88 3.23 -20.82
N PHE A 5 -7.35 1.97 -20.79
CA PHE A 5 -6.99 0.95 -19.80
C PHE A 5 -5.53 1.02 -19.32
N LEU A 6 -4.62 1.21 -20.28
CA LEU A 6 -3.18 1.29 -20.06
C LEU A 6 -2.77 2.48 -19.16
N GLN A 7 -3.41 3.64 -19.31
CA GLN A 7 -3.13 4.82 -18.49
C GLN A 7 -3.54 4.57 -17.05
N THR A 8 -4.77 4.11 -16.81
CA THR A 8 -5.27 3.73 -15.48
C THR A 8 -4.40 2.66 -14.83
N PHE A 9 -4.03 1.63 -15.60
CA PHE A 9 -3.15 0.57 -15.12
C PHE A 9 -1.78 1.10 -14.69
N ILE A 10 -1.12 1.91 -15.53
CA ILE A 10 0.17 2.50 -15.21
C ILE A 10 0.06 3.43 -13.98
N LEU A 11 -1.00 4.23 -13.89
CA LEU A 11 -1.25 5.14 -12.77
C LEU A 11 -1.41 4.35 -11.46
N LEU A 12 -2.28 3.34 -11.45
CA LEU A 12 -2.50 2.48 -10.30
C LEU A 12 -1.22 1.73 -9.93
N LEU A 13 -0.49 1.19 -10.90
CA LEU A 13 0.76 0.46 -10.66
C LEU A 13 1.83 1.37 -10.03
N LEU A 14 1.99 2.58 -10.55
CA LEU A 14 2.97 3.54 -10.05
C LEU A 14 2.59 4.05 -8.65
N VAL A 15 1.30 4.28 -8.41
CA VAL A 15 0.78 4.77 -7.13
C VAL A 15 0.83 3.69 -6.04
N THR A 16 0.54 2.45 -6.40
CA THR A 16 0.55 1.31 -5.46
C THR A 16 1.95 0.76 -5.19
N ASP A 17 2.93 1.19 -5.99
CA ASP A 17 4.35 0.86 -5.90
C ASP A 17 4.66 -0.53 -5.30
N PRO A 18 4.31 -1.61 -6.03
CA PRO A 18 4.55 -2.96 -5.53
C PRO A 18 6.02 -3.25 -5.26
N PHE A 19 6.93 -2.60 -5.99
CA PHE A 19 8.36 -2.79 -5.86
C PHE A 19 8.90 -2.12 -4.60
N GLY A 20 8.45 -0.89 -4.32
CA GLY A 20 8.77 -0.17 -3.08
C GLY A 20 8.28 -0.90 -1.82
N ASN A 21 7.19 -1.64 -1.93
CA ASN A 21 6.61 -2.41 -0.83
C ASN A 21 7.29 -3.76 -0.56
N VAL A 22 8.16 -4.25 -1.46
CA VAL A 22 8.84 -5.56 -1.29
C VAL A 22 9.65 -5.65 0.01
N PRO A 23 10.50 -4.68 0.39
CA PRO A 23 11.30 -4.78 1.62
C PRO A 23 10.43 -4.85 2.88
N ILE A 24 9.36 -4.04 2.94
CA ILE A 24 8.37 -4.05 4.03
C ILE A 24 7.77 -5.45 4.16
N PHE A 25 7.35 -6.01 3.03
CA PHE A 25 6.67 -7.28 2.99
C PHE A 25 7.63 -8.41 3.40
N VAL A 26 8.87 -8.39 2.93
CA VAL A 26 9.88 -9.39 3.30
C VAL A 26 10.22 -9.35 4.77
N THR A 27 10.34 -8.16 5.37
CA THR A 27 10.71 -8.03 6.79
C THR A 27 9.55 -8.40 7.71
N ALA A 28 8.32 -8.07 7.31
CA ALA A 28 7.12 -8.52 8.01
C ALA A 28 6.90 -10.05 7.92
N LEU A 29 7.32 -10.69 6.83
CA LEU A 29 7.27 -12.15 6.69
C LEU A 29 8.50 -12.88 7.24
N ALA A 30 9.55 -12.16 7.66
CA ALA A 30 10.75 -12.76 8.24
C ALA A 30 10.48 -13.72 9.43
N PRO A 31 9.59 -13.40 10.40
CA PRO A 31 9.30 -14.29 11.54
C PRO A 31 8.37 -15.47 11.19
N VAL A 32 7.79 -15.52 9.99
CA VAL A 32 6.77 -16.53 9.63
C VAL A 32 7.40 -17.78 9.02
N GLU A 33 6.85 -18.95 9.31
CA GLU A 33 7.31 -20.23 8.77
C GLU A 33 7.09 -20.34 7.24
N ARG A 34 8.12 -20.80 6.51
CA ARG A 34 8.20 -20.77 5.03
C ARG A 34 7.01 -21.43 4.33
N ALA A 35 6.46 -22.50 4.90
CA ALA A 35 5.33 -23.23 4.33
C ALA A 35 4.00 -22.43 4.36
N ARG A 36 3.85 -21.47 5.28
CA ARG A 36 2.62 -20.67 5.44
C ARG A 36 2.68 -19.32 4.72
N ARG A 37 3.88 -18.86 4.35
CA ARG A 37 4.12 -17.57 3.68
C ARG A 37 3.29 -17.34 2.42
N PRO A 38 3.22 -18.23 1.41
CA PRO A 38 2.45 -17.97 0.20
C PRO A 38 0.95 -17.82 0.45
N ARG A 39 0.41 -18.52 1.47
CA ARG A 39 -1.00 -18.36 1.87
C ARG A 39 -1.26 -16.99 2.48
N ILE A 40 -0.31 -16.48 3.26
CA ILE A 40 -0.40 -15.13 3.85
C ILE A 40 -0.29 -14.08 2.75
N VAL A 41 0.64 -14.23 1.80
CA VAL A 41 0.75 -13.32 0.64
C VAL A 41 -0.56 -13.24 -0.13
N LEU A 42 -1.12 -14.40 -0.49
CA LEU A 42 -2.39 -14.45 -1.20
C LEU A 42 -3.52 -13.79 -0.39
N ARG A 43 -3.57 -14.03 0.92
CA ARG A 43 -4.57 -13.44 1.80
C ARG A 43 -4.43 -11.92 1.92
N GLU A 44 -3.23 -11.39 2.15
CA GLU A 44 -2.99 -9.95 2.26
C GLU A 44 -3.26 -9.23 0.94
N CYS A 45 -2.82 -9.79 -0.19
CA CYS A 45 -3.14 -9.25 -1.52
C CYS A 45 -4.65 -9.27 -1.78
N ALA A 46 -5.35 -10.35 -1.39
CA ALA A 46 -6.80 -10.45 -1.53
C ALA A 46 -7.53 -9.43 -0.64
N ILE A 47 -7.10 -9.24 0.61
CA ILE A 47 -7.65 -8.22 1.51
C ILE A 47 -7.45 -6.83 0.92
N ALA A 48 -6.23 -6.49 0.48
CA ALA A 48 -5.94 -5.20 -0.14
C ALA A 48 -6.79 -4.96 -1.41
N PHE A 49 -6.91 -5.98 -2.27
CA PHE A 49 -7.76 -5.91 -3.46
C PHE A 49 -9.22 -5.68 -3.12
N VAL A 50 -9.78 -6.43 -2.15
CA VAL A 50 -11.18 -6.26 -1.71
C VAL A 50 -11.39 -4.88 -1.09
N VAL A 51 -10.47 -4.40 -0.25
CA VAL A 51 -10.56 -3.06 0.36
C VAL A 51 -10.55 -1.98 -0.70
N LEU A 52 -9.61 -2.03 -1.66
CA LEU A 52 -9.56 -1.07 -2.76
C LEU A 52 -10.80 -1.15 -3.64
N LEU A 53 -11.31 -2.35 -3.93
CA LEU A 53 -12.54 -2.54 -4.69
C LEU A 53 -13.74 -1.93 -3.96
N VAL A 54 -13.90 -2.20 -2.67
CA VAL A 54 -14.94 -1.59 -1.83
C VAL A 54 -14.82 -0.08 -1.82
N PHE A 55 -13.62 0.48 -1.64
CA PHE A 55 -13.39 1.92 -1.69
C PHE A 55 -13.64 2.52 -3.08
N MET A 56 -13.42 1.78 -4.15
CA MET A 56 -13.74 2.24 -5.51
C MET A 56 -15.24 2.44 -5.72
N PHE A 57 -16.07 1.51 -5.22
CA PHE A 57 -17.52 1.57 -5.38
C PHE A 57 -18.22 2.40 -4.30
N PHE A 58 -17.75 2.32 -3.05
CA PHE A 58 -18.40 2.89 -1.87
C PHE A 58 -17.58 3.97 -1.17
N GLY A 59 -16.32 4.20 -1.54
CA GLY A 59 -15.40 5.07 -0.78
C GLY A 59 -15.93 6.48 -0.57
N ARG A 60 -16.56 7.08 -1.59
CA ARG A 60 -17.16 8.41 -1.45
C ARG A 60 -18.37 8.44 -0.53
N HIS A 61 -19.22 7.41 -0.59
CA HIS A 61 -20.37 7.29 0.31
C HIS A 61 -19.91 7.10 1.75
N LEU A 62 -18.86 6.28 1.96
CA LEU A 62 -18.24 6.07 3.27
C LEU A 62 -17.63 7.37 3.82
N LEU A 63 -16.85 8.09 3.00
CA LEU A 63 -16.24 9.36 3.37
C LEU A 63 -17.30 10.41 3.72
N THR A 64 -18.37 10.51 2.93
CA THR A 64 -19.47 11.45 3.18
C THR A 64 -20.24 11.09 4.45
N ALA A 65 -20.50 9.79 4.69
CA ALA A 65 -21.17 9.31 5.90
C ALA A 65 -20.35 9.59 7.17
N LEU A 66 -19.02 9.49 7.08
CA LEU A 66 -18.09 9.81 8.18
C LEU A 66 -17.73 11.30 8.26
N GLN A 67 -18.26 12.13 7.35
CA GLN A 67 -17.88 13.55 7.18
C GLN A 67 -16.35 13.77 7.05
N LEU A 68 -15.66 12.80 6.44
CA LEU A 68 -14.23 12.87 6.19
C LEU A 68 -13.96 13.40 4.78
N SER A 69 -13.03 14.36 4.67
CA SER A 69 -12.56 14.84 3.39
C SER A 69 -11.48 13.91 2.81
N GLU A 70 -11.37 13.87 1.48
CA GLU A 70 -10.27 13.19 0.78
C GLU A 70 -8.90 13.73 1.24
N VAL A 71 -8.84 15.03 1.55
CA VAL A 71 -7.65 15.70 2.08
C VAL A 71 -7.28 15.15 3.46
N SER A 72 -8.25 14.94 4.34
CA SER A 72 -8.05 14.35 5.66
C SER A 72 -7.52 12.91 5.54
N LEU A 73 -8.05 12.11 4.62
CA LEU A 73 -7.58 10.75 4.37
C LEU A 73 -6.13 10.75 3.86
N ARG A 74 -5.79 11.68 2.95
CA ARG A 74 -4.43 11.83 2.42
C ARG A 74 -3.43 12.23 3.51
N ILE A 75 -3.76 13.22 4.34
CA ILE A 75 -2.91 13.65 5.46
C ILE A 75 -2.77 12.53 6.48
N GLY A 76 -3.88 11.91 6.89
CA GLY A 76 -3.87 10.81 7.86
C GLY A 76 -3.03 9.64 7.41
N GLY A 77 -3.18 9.20 6.16
CA GLY A 77 -2.36 8.12 5.63
C GLY A 77 -0.90 8.52 5.44
N SER A 78 -0.57 9.77 5.09
CA SER A 78 0.84 10.21 5.02
C SER A 78 1.53 10.13 6.39
N VAL A 79 0.80 10.40 7.48
CA VAL A 79 1.33 10.24 8.84
C VAL A 79 1.60 8.77 9.15
N ILE A 80 0.67 7.87 8.79
CA ILE A 80 0.86 6.43 8.98
C ILE A 80 2.06 5.91 8.16
N LEU A 81 2.17 6.34 6.90
CA LEU A 81 3.28 5.98 6.03
C LEU A 81 4.62 6.47 6.59
N LEU A 82 4.65 7.70 7.13
CA LEU A 82 5.83 8.24 7.80
C LEU A 82 6.24 7.40 9.02
N LEU A 83 5.28 6.95 9.83
CA LEU A 83 5.56 6.08 10.98
C LEU A 83 6.16 4.74 10.55
N ILE A 84 5.64 4.13 9.48
CA ILE A 84 6.23 2.89 8.92
C ILE A 84 7.65 3.15 8.44
N ALA A 85 7.85 4.22 7.68
CA ALA A 85 9.15 4.58 7.11
C ALA A 85 10.21 4.79 8.20
N ILE A 86 9.87 5.52 9.27
CA ILE A 86 10.75 5.72 10.44
C ILE A 86 11.12 4.38 11.07
N ARG A 87 10.16 3.46 11.23
CA ARG A 87 10.42 2.13 11.79
C ARG A 87 11.30 1.24 10.91
N MET A 88 11.31 1.46 9.59
CA MET A 88 12.23 0.75 8.67
C MET A 88 13.65 1.33 8.73
N VAL A 89 13.79 2.64 8.86
CA VAL A 89 15.11 3.29 9.01
C VAL A 89 15.74 2.92 10.35
N PHE A 90 14.93 2.91 11.42
CA PHE A 90 15.34 2.58 12.78
C PHE A 90 14.62 1.31 13.27
N PRO A 91 15.05 0.12 12.81
CA PRO A 91 14.42 -1.13 13.22
C PRO A 91 14.60 -1.34 14.73
N HIS A 92 13.47 -1.43 15.43
CA HIS A 92 13.44 -1.85 16.83
C HIS A 92 13.63 -3.38 16.91
N PRO A 93 14.21 -3.91 18.00
CA PRO A 93 14.32 -5.36 18.22
C PRO A 93 12.97 -6.09 18.23
N ASP A 94 11.85 -5.35 18.31
CA ASP A 94 10.48 -5.85 18.27
C ASP A 94 9.86 -5.88 16.86
N GLY A 95 10.63 -5.57 15.81
CA GLY A 95 10.18 -5.54 14.41
C GLY A 95 9.38 -4.27 14.03
N VAL A 96 9.22 -4.02 12.73
CA VAL A 96 8.54 -2.82 12.18
C VAL A 96 7.08 -2.71 12.67
N LEU A 97 6.45 -3.81 13.07
CA LEU A 97 5.06 -3.86 13.52
C LEU A 97 4.88 -4.01 15.05
N GLY A 98 5.98 -4.17 15.83
CA GLY A 98 5.95 -4.36 17.28
C GLY A 98 5.73 -5.82 17.72
N LYS A 99 6.04 -6.13 18.99
CA LYS A 99 5.88 -7.46 19.59
C LYS A 99 4.45 -7.98 19.44
N THR A 100 4.29 -9.13 18.80
CA THR A 100 3.15 -10.02 19.02
C THR A 100 3.64 -11.08 20.00
N ASP A 101 3.36 -10.91 21.29
CA ASP A 101 3.50 -11.99 22.26
C ASP A 101 2.51 -13.10 21.85
N GLY A 102 3.02 -14.14 21.18
CA GLY A 102 2.32 -15.38 20.90
C GLY A 102 1.07 -15.25 20.01
N GLY A 103 1.25 -15.39 18.70
CA GLY A 103 0.16 -15.82 17.82
C GLY A 103 -0.10 -14.89 16.65
N GLU A 104 0.58 -15.21 15.54
CA GLU A 104 0.28 -14.79 14.17
C GLU A 104 0.25 -13.26 13.90
N PRO A 105 0.82 -12.77 12.78
CA PRO A 105 0.80 -11.35 12.41
C PRO A 105 -0.60 -10.90 11.97
N PHE A 106 -1.56 -10.92 12.91
CA PHE A 106 -3.00 -10.82 12.66
C PHE A 106 -3.62 -9.48 13.10
N ILE A 107 -2.89 -8.63 13.83
CA ILE A 107 -3.49 -7.48 14.52
C ILE A 107 -3.29 -6.14 13.77
N VAL A 108 -2.38 -6.07 12.80
CA VAL A 108 -2.26 -4.90 11.92
C VAL A 108 -2.15 -5.39 10.47
N PRO A 109 -3.20 -5.25 9.65
CA PRO A 109 -3.14 -5.72 8.27
C PRO A 109 -2.01 -4.98 7.54
N LEU A 110 -1.02 -5.72 7.02
CA LEU A 110 -0.06 -5.15 6.06
C LEU A 110 -0.80 -4.52 4.88
N ALA A 111 -1.96 -5.12 4.53
CA ALA A 111 -2.89 -4.56 3.56
C ALA A 111 -3.25 -3.08 3.82
N ILE A 112 -3.34 -2.63 5.08
CA ILE A 112 -3.63 -1.25 5.48
C ILE A 112 -2.57 -0.85 6.52
N PRO A 113 -1.38 -0.36 6.11
CA PRO A 113 -1.25 0.80 5.22
C PRO A 113 -0.36 0.59 3.98
N ALA A 114 0.31 -0.56 3.84
CA ALA A 114 1.35 -0.73 2.82
C ALA A 114 0.76 -0.88 1.41
N LEU A 115 -0.34 -1.62 1.25
CA LEU A 115 -0.94 -1.92 -0.06
C LEU A 115 -2.13 -1.03 -0.41
N ALA A 116 -3.08 -0.88 0.50
CA ALA A 116 -4.16 0.10 0.41
C ALA A 116 -3.70 1.43 1.02
N GLY A 117 -2.52 1.88 0.62
CA GLY A 117 -1.97 3.14 1.09
C GLY A 117 -2.86 4.34 0.73
N PRO A 118 -2.71 5.47 1.44
CA PRO A 118 -3.43 6.72 1.14
C PRO A 118 -3.41 7.12 -0.34
N SER A 119 -2.30 6.89 -1.04
CA SER A 119 -2.18 7.18 -2.47
C SER A 119 -3.09 6.29 -3.30
N ALA A 120 -3.11 4.98 -3.01
CA ALA A 120 -3.97 4.02 -3.69
C ALA A 120 -5.46 4.34 -3.43
N LEU A 121 -5.82 4.68 -2.20
CA LEU A 121 -7.18 5.10 -1.85
C LEU A 121 -7.58 6.39 -2.58
N ALA A 122 -6.71 7.40 -2.62
CA ALA A 122 -6.97 8.65 -3.34
C ALA A 122 -7.13 8.42 -4.85
N THR A 123 -6.26 7.62 -5.48
CA THR A 123 -6.35 7.32 -6.91
C THR A 123 -7.60 6.53 -7.25
N VAL A 124 -7.98 5.56 -6.42
CA VAL A 124 -9.22 4.81 -6.60
C VAL A 124 -10.46 5.70 -6.46
N LEU A 125 -10.44 6.68 -5.55
CA LEU A 125 -11.50 7.69 -5.45
C LEU A 125 -11.57 8.60 -6.67
N LEU A 126 -10.43 9.03 -7.22
CA LEU A 126 -10.39 9.81 -8.48
C LEU A 126 -10.95 9.00 -9.66
N LEU A 127 -10.64 7.70 -9.74
CA LEU A 127 -11.15 6.81 -10.79
C LEU A 127 -12.64 6.48 -10.61
N SER A 128 -13.20 6.65 -9.41
CA SER A 128 -14.64 6.48 -9.16
C SER A 128 -15.51 7.59 -9.78
N HIS A 129 -14.88 8.67 -10.26
CA HIS A 129 -15.55 9.80 -10.90
C HIS A 129 -15.86 9.59 -12.40
N GLU A 130 -15.33 8.52 -13.01
CA GLU A 130 -15.50 8.21 -14.43
C GLU A 130 -16.83 7.48 -14.72
N THR A 131 -17.37 7.71 -15.93
CA THR A 131 -18.66 7.20 -16.41
C THR A 131 -18.81 5.67 -16.27
N ARG A 132 -20.04 5.14 -16.09
CA ARG A 132 -20.32 3.69 -15.89
C ARG A 132 -19.63 2.72 -16.86
N GLY A 133 -19.31 3.14 -18.09
CA GLY A 133 -18.57 2.35 -19.06
C GLY A 133 -17.07 2.15 -18.73
N GLU A 134 -16.46 3.09 -18.00
CA GLU A 134 -15.05 3.03 -17.59
C GLU A 134 -14.83 2.29 -16.26
N VAL A 135 -15.90 2.08 -15.47
CA VAL A 135 -15.81 1.34 -14.21
C VAL A 135 -15.32 -0.09 -14.44
N MET A 136 -15.75 -0.76 -15.51
CA MET A 136 -15.31 -2.12 -15.83
C MET A 136 -13.83 -2.16 -16.28
N LEU A 137 -13.37 -1.11 -16.95
CA LEU A 137 -11.94 -0.90 -17.28
C LEU A 137 -11.10 -0.66 -16.02
N ASN A 138 -11.61 0.12 -15.07
CA ASN A 138 -10.94 0.41 -13.80
C ASN A 138 -10.85 -0.85 -12.92
N VAL A 139 -11.91 -1.66 -12.85
CA VAL A 139 -11.88 -2.97 -12.17
C VAL A 139 -10.85 -3.90 -12.82
N ALA A 140 -10.82 -3.96 -14.15
CA ALA A 140 -9.85 -4.79 -14.87
C ALA A 140 -8.40 -4.32 -14.62
N ALA A 141 -8.16 -3.00 -14.58
CA ALA A 141 -6.85 -2.43 -14.29
C ALA A 141 -6.41 -2.73 -12.84
N LEU A 142 -7.33 -2.60 -11.88
CA LEU A 142 -7.08 -2.95 -10.48
C LEU A 142 -6.78 -4.45 -10.32
N ALA A 143 -7.51 -5.32 -11.03
CA ALA A 143 -7.26 -6.76 -11.03
C ALA A 143 -5.88 -7.08 -11.63
N ALA A 144 -5.48 -6.40 -12.72
CA ALA A 144 -4.16 -6.55 -13.30
C ALA A 144 -3.04 -6.13 -12.32
N VAL A 145 -3.23 -5.02 -11.59
CA VAL A 145 -2.29 -4.59 -10.54
C VAL A 145 -2.21 -5.63 -9.40
N ALA A 146 -3.35 -6.19 -8.98
CA ALA A 146 -3.36 -7.26 -7.97
C ALA A 146 -2.62 -8.52 -8.43
N VAL A 147 -2.69 -8.86 -9.72
CA VAL A 147 -1.88 -9.94 -10.30
C VAL A 147 -0.38 -9.59 -10.25
N VAL A 148 0.01 -8.36 -10.59
CA VAL A 148 1.40 -7.92 -10.48
C VAL A 148 1.89 -7.98 -9.04
N TRP A 149 1.10 -7.52 -8.07
CA TRP A 149 1.40 -7.65 -6.64
C TRP A 149 1.66 -9.11 -6.26
N LEU A 150 0.78 -10.01 -6.68
CA LEU A 150 0.90 -11.43 -6.41
C LEU A 150 2.23 -11.98 -6.96
N VAL A 151 2.56 -11.68 -8.22
CA VAL A 151 3.79 -12.14 -8.88
C VAL A 151 5.03 -11.58 -8.18
N VAL A 152 5.03 -10.27 -7.87
CA VAL A 152 6.15 -9.58 -7.22
C VAL A 152 6.39 -10.13 -5.81
N PHE A 153 5.34 -10.26 -4.98
CA PHE A 153 5.48 -10.75 -3.61
C PHE A 153 5.73 -12.26 -3.52
N LEU A 154 5.21 -13.07 -4.44
CA LEU A 154 5.64 -14.47 -4.58
C LEU A 154 7.12 -14.57 -4.99
N GLY A 155 7.59 -13.64 -5.84
CA GLY A 155 8.98 -13.50 -6.23
C GLY A 155 9.91 -12.99 -5.13
N ALA A 156 9.38 -12.21 -4.19
CA ALA A 156 10.13 -11.64 -3.07
C ALA A 156 10.81 -12.71 -2.19
N GLU A 157 10.24 -13.92 -2.13
CA GLU A 157 10.85 -15.04 -1.40
C GLU A 157 12.15 -15.52 -2.07
N ARG A 158 12.20 -15.55 -3.41
CA ARG A 158 13.42 -15.84 -4.15
C ARG A 158 14.45 -14.74 -3.97
N LEU A 159 14.00 -13.49 -3.94
CA LEU A 159 14.84 -12.33 -3.68
C LEU A 159 15.48 -12.39 -2.28
N GLN A 160 14.72 -12.79 -1.26
CA GLN A 160 15.24 -12.99 0.11
C GLN A 160 16.33 -14.08 0.15
N LYS A 161 16.14 -15.20 -0.57
CA LYS A 161 17.13 -16.28 -0.65
C LYS A 161 18.39 -15.87 -1.41
N ALA A 162 18.25 -15.04 -2.45
CA ALA A 162 19.36 -14.60 -3.28
C ALA A 162 20.20 -13.48 -2.63
N LEU A 163 19.56 -12.52 -1.97
CA LEU A 163 20.23 -11.34 -1.41
C LEU A 163 20.82 -11.57 0.00
N GLY A 164 20.26 -12.51 0.77
CA GLY A 164 20.71 -12.76 2.13
C GLY A 164 20.26 -11.67 3.14
N PRO A 165 20.38 -11.95 4.45
CA PRO A 165 19.78 -11.11 5.50
C PRO A 165 20.39 -9.71 5.59
N GLN A 166 21.71 -9.57 5.42
CA GLN A 166 22.40 -8.27 5.54
C GLN A 166 22.01 -7.30 4.43
N VAL A 167 21.93 -7.78 3.18
CA VAL A 167 21.53 -6.94 2.03
C VAL A 167 20.06 -6.55 2.15
N MET A 168 19.20 -7.46 2.63
CA MET A 168 17.79 -7.15 2.87
C MET A 168 17.63 -6.02 3.89
N THR A 169 18.39 -6.03 4.99
CA THR A 169 18.37 -4.93 5.97
C THR A 169 18.87 -3.61 5.39
N ALA A 170 19.89 -3.63 4.51
CA ALA A 170 20.35 -2.42 3.83
C ALA A 170 19.29 -1.85 2.88
N PHE A 171 18.64 -2.72 2.09
CA PHE A 171 17.52 -2.35 1.21
C PHE A 171 16.32 -1.81 1.98
N GLU A 172 15.99 -2.42 3.12
CA GLU A 172 14.92 -1.95 4.00
C GLU A 172 15.18 -0.52 4.48
N ARG A 173 16.40 -0.22 4.94
CA ARG A 173 16.76 1.15 5.36
C ARG A 173 16.70 2.15 4.23
N LEU A 174 17.23 1.77 3.06
CA LEU A 174 17.20 2.63 1.87
C LEU A 174 15.76 2.92 1.46
N MET A 175 14.89 1.91 1.45
CA MET A 175 13.48 2.09 1.12
C MET A 175 12.76 2.91 2.20
N GLY A 176 13.07 2.72 3.47
CA GLY A 176 12.58 3.56 4.56
C GLY A 176 12.92 5.04 4.38
N LEU A 177 14.12 5.36 3.90
CA LEU A 177 14.50 6.74 3.57
C LEU A 177 13.67 7.29 2.39
N ILE A 178 13.46 6.50 1.34
CA ILE A 178 12.63 6.88 0.19
C ILE A 178 11.17 7.11 0.63
N LEU A 179 10.59 6.18 1.38
CA LEU A 179 9.22 6.26 1.89
C LEU A 179 9.03 7.45 2.83
N THR A 180 10.05 7.81 3.61
CA THR A 180 10.04 9.02 4.44
C THR A 180 9.88 10.26 3.56
N ALA A 181 10.68 10.38 2.51
CA ALA A 181 10.59 11.49 1.56
C ALA A 181 9.22 11.52 0.86
N MET A 182 8.70 10.37 0.42
CA MET A 182 7.38 10.26 -0.19
C MET A 182 6.26 10.67 0.77
N ALA A 183 6.30 10.20 2.02
CA ALA A 183 5.32 10.54 3.03
C ALA A 183 5.28 12.05 3.30
N VAL A 184 6.45 12.70 3.39
CA VAL A 184 6.54 14.15 3.53
C VAL A 184 5.96 14.87 2.30
N GLU A 185 6.29 14.44 1.08
CA GLU A 185 5.76 15.06 -0.15
C GLU A 185 4.23 14.91 -0.24
N MET A 186 3.71 13.74 0.15
CA MET A 186 2.26 13.50 0.22
C MET A 186 1.58 14.39 1.26
N LEU A 187 2.19 14.56 2.43
CA LEU A 187 1.70 15.42 3.50
C LEU A 187 1.66 16.88 3.05
N LEU A 188 2.75 17.38 2.46
CA LEU A 188 2.82 18.72 1.89
C LEU A 188 1.77 18.92 0.79
N GLY A 189 1.55 17.93 -0.07
CA GLY A 189 0.49 17.95 -1.07
C GLY A 189 -0.91 18.02 -0.46
N GLY A 190 -1.16 17.29 0.63
CA GLY A 190 -2.41 17.35 1.39
C GLY A 190 -2.63 18.72 2.05
N VAL A 191 -1.60 19.27 2.70
CA VAL A 191 -1.64 20.61 3.31
C VAL A 191 -1.88 21.69 2.25
N ARG A 192 -1.20 21.64 1.10
CA ARG A 192 -1.44 22.58 -0.01
C ARG A 192 -2.88 22.51 -0.52
N ALA A 193 -3.45 21.31 -0.62
CA ALA A 193 -4.85 21.14 -1.02
C ALA A 193 -5.82 21.70 0.03
N PHE A 194 -5.53 21.49 1.31
CA PHE A 194 -6.30 22.07 2.41
C PHE A 194 -6.29 23.60 2.37
N VAL A 195 -5.11 24.21 2.22
CA VAL A 195 -4.94 25.67 2.16
C VAL A 195 -5.67 26.29 0.97
N LYS A 196 -5.73 25.61 -0.19
CA LYS A 196 -6.51 26.09 -1.34
C LYS A 196 -8.02 26.04 -1.15
N THR A 197 -8.49 25.30 -0.14
CA THR A 197 -9.91 25.13 0.17
C THR A 197 -10.40 26.14 1.22
N LEU A 198 -9.47 26.78 1.95
CA LEU A 198 -9.71 27.96 2.78
C LEU A 198 -9.82 29.23 1.90
#